data_AF-A0A3D4HTN6-F1
#
_entry.id   AF-A0A3D4HTN6-F1
#
_cell.length_a   1.000
_cell.length_b   1.000
_cell.length_c   1.000
_cell.angle_alpha   90.00
_cell.angle_beta   90.00
_cell.angle_gamma   90.00
#
_symmetry.space_group_name_H-M   'P 1'
#
loop_
_entity.id
_entity.type
_entity.pdbx_description
1 polymer ?
#
loop_
_entity_poly.entity_id
_entity_poly.type
_entity_poly.pdbx_seq_one_letter_code
_entity_poly.pdbx_strand_id
1 'polypeptide(L)'
;SFEGNTGPYILYTIVRIKSILSKYEEMGKKLPDDSVILPASSNYEQALMLELSKFNEVMDAAYKETAPNRICQYLYDLADAFNSFYHETKIIAEEDEKQQSSWITLITLVLDILLTCIDLIGIEAPERM
;
A
#
# COMPACT_ATOMS: atom_id res chain seq x y z
N SER A 1 -8.28 -17.91 -5.85
CA SER A 1 -8.82 -17.57 -4.52
C SER A 1 -8.55 -16.10 -4.26
N PHE A 2 -9.41 -15.38 -3.55
CA PHE A 2 -9.15 -14.01 -3.08
C PHE A 2 -8.55 -13.99 -1.67
N GLU A 3 -8.19 -15.16 -1.15
CA GLU A 3 -7.59 -15.34 0.17
C GLU A 3 -6.21 -16.00 0.03
N GLY A 4 -5.30 -15.67 0.94
CA GLY A 4 -3.94 -16.19 0.99
C GLY A 4 -2.98 -15.56 -0.03
N ASN A 5 -1.76 -16.09 -0.10
CA ASN A 5 -0.69 -15.60 -0.97
C ASN A 5 -0.98 -15.91 -2.45
N THR A 6 -1.81 -15.07 -3.06
CA THR A 6 -2.29 -15.23 -4.43
C THR A 6 -2.31 -13.90 -5.17
N GLY A 7 -2.09 -13.94 -6.49
CA GLY A 7 -2.16 -12.75 -7.35
C GLY A 7 -3.46 -11.95 -7.21
N PRO A 8 -4.66 -12.57 -7.26
CA PRO A 8 -5.92 -11.85 -7.10
C PRO A 8 -6.06 -11.08 -5.78
N TYR A 9 -5.52 -11.60 -4.66
CA TYR A 9 -5.52 -10.88 -3.38
C TYR A 9 -4.73 -9.57 -3.46
N ILE A 10 -3.51 -9.64 -4.01
CA ILE A 10 -2.63 -8.47 -4.18
C ILE A 10 -3.26 -7.45 -5.13
N LEU A 11 -3.75 -7.90 -6.28
CA LEU A 11 -4.38 -7.02 -7.27
C LEU A 11 -5.63 -6.34 -6.69
N TYR A 12 -6.38 -7.03 -5.83
CA TYR A 12 -7.57 -6.48 -5.20
C TYR A 12 -7.22 -5.40 -4.18
N THR A 13 -6.13 -5.58 -3.44
CA THR A 13 -5.55 -4.53 -2.60
C THR A 13 -5.19 -3.29 -3.40
N ILE A 14 -4.55 -3.44 -4.56
CA ILE A 14 -4.21 -2.30 -5.46
C ILE A 14 -5.48 -1.55 -5.90
N VAL A 15 -6.49 -2.27 -6.40
CA VAL A 15 -7.76 -1.66 -6.82
C VAL A 15 -8.46 -0.95 -5.65
N ARG A 16 -8.41 -1.52 -4.45
CA ARG A 16 -8.96 -0.91 -3.24
C ARG A 16 -8.25 0.40 -2.91
N ILE A 17 -6.92 0.45 -2.94
CA ILE A 17 -6.17 1.68 -2.68
C ILE A 17 -6.53 2.75 -3.73
N LYS A 18 -6.51 2.40 -5.02
CA LYS A 18 -6.96 3.29 -6.11
C LYS A 18 -8.36 3.86 -5.84
N SER A 19 -9.29 3.03 -5.36
CA SER A 19 -10.66 3.46 -5.03
C SER A 19 -10.71 4.45 -3.86
N ILE A 20 -9.89 4.25 -2.82
CA ILE A 20 -9.80 5.19 -1.68
C ILE A 20 -9.28 6.54 -2.17
N LEU A 21 -8.22 6.55 -2.97
CA LEU A 21 -7.64 7.78 -3.52
C LEU A 21 -8.64 8.52 -4.43
N SER A 22 -9.34 7.80 -5.32
CA SER A 22 -10.41 8.38 -6.16
C SER A 22 -11.49 9.05 -5.31
N LYS A 23 -11.95 8.40 -4.23
CA LYS A 23 -12.95 8.98 -3.32
C LYS A 23 -12.45 10.24 -2.64
N TYR A 24 -11.18 10.27 -2.23
CA TYR A 24 -10.56 11.46 -1.64
C TYR A 24 -10.56 12.63 -2.63
N GLU A 25 -10.21 12.38 -3.89
CA GLU A 25 -10.26 13.39 -4.96
C GLU A 25 -11.69 13.84 -5.31
N GLU A 26 -12.66 12.92 -5.35
CA GLU A 26 -14.09 13.21 -5.59
C GLU A 26 -14.69 14.13 -4.51
N MET A 27 -14.15 14.10 -3.30
CA MET A 27 -14.49 15.04 -2.22
C MET A 27 -13.90 16.44 -2.42
N GLY A 28 -13.19 16.68 -3.53
CA GLY A 28 -12.50 17.93 -3.83
C GLY A 28 -11.20 18.12 -3.06
N LYS A 29 -10.72 17.07 -2.37
CA LYS A 29 -9.44 17.10 -1.64
C LYS A 29 -8.31 16.69 -2.58
N LYS A 30 -7.12 17.23 -2.33
CA LYS A 30 -5.88 16.86 -3.02
C LYS A 30 -4.77 16.76 -2.00
N LEU A 31 -3.82 15.87 -2.25
CA LEU A 31 -2.58 15.85 -1.47
C LEU A 31 -1.87 17.19 -1.63
N PRO A 32 -1.55 17.90 -0.53
CA PRO A 32 -0.68 19.06 -0.58
C PRO A 32 0.71 18.67 -1.10
N ASP A 33 1.39 19.57 -1.83
CA ASP A 33 2.75 19.34 -2.31
C ASP A 33 3.76 19.10 -1.17
N ASP A 34 3.44 19.58 0.04
CA ASP A 34 4.22 19.41 1.27
C ASP A 34 3.64 18.34 2.21
N SER A 35 2.81 17.43 1.69
CA SER A 35 2.25 16.34 2.48
C SER A 35 3.35 15.47 3.08
N VAL A 36 3.27 15.22 4.39
CA VAL A 36 4.21 14.38 5.12
C VAL A 36 3.49 13.22 5.79
N ILE A 37 4.17 12.08 5.84
CA ILE A 37 3.74 10.95 6.66
C ILE A 37 4.11 11.26 8.11
N LEU A 38 3.08 11.39 8.95
CA LEU A 38 3.22 11.63 10.39
C LEU A 38 3.67 10.36 11.13
N PRO A 39 4.14 10.46 12.39
CA PRO A 39 4.36 9.29 13.23
C PRO A 39 3.08 8.47 13.37
N ALA A 40 3.23 7.14 13.39
CA ALA A 40 2.10 6.22 13.48
C ALA A 40 1.21 6.52 14.69
N SER A 41 -0.10 6.60 14.46
CA SER A 41 -1.10 6.79 15.53
C SER A 41 -1.67 5.48 16.06
N SER A 42 -1.36 4.35 15.41
CA SER A 42 -1.80 3.01 15.81
C SER A 42 -0.75 1.94 15.52
N ASN A 43 -0.90 0.77 16.16
CA ASN A 43 -0.03 -0.38 15.91
C ASN A 43 -0.16 -0.92 14.47
N TYR A 44 -1.35 -0.82 13.87
CA TYR A 44 -1.56 -1.27 12.48
C TYR A 44 -0.90 -0.33 11.47
N GLU A 45 -0.97 0.97 11.72
CA GLU A 45 -0.22 1.96 10.93
C GLU A 45 1.28 1.75 11.08
N GLN A 46 1.77 1.53 12.30
CA GLN A 46 3.17 1.24 12.56
C GLN A 46 3.63 -0.03 11.84
N ALA A 47 2.83 -1.10 11.86
CA ALA A 47 3.13 -2.34 11.15
C ALA A 47 3.25 -2.11 9.64
N LEU A 48 2.32 -1.34 9.05
CA LEU A 48 2.37 -0.96 7.63
C LEU A 48 3.64 -0.15 7.30
N MET A 49 3.98 0.85 8.11
CA MET A 49 5.21 1.64 7.93
C MET A 49 6.47 0.79 8.02
N LEU A 50 6.52 -0.16 8.96
CA LEU A 50 7.64 -1.09 9.09
C LEU A 50 7.75 -2.00 7.87
N GLU A 51 6.63 -2.50 7.34
CA GLU A 51 6.64 -3.32 6.13
C GLU A 51 7.12 -2.53 4.90
N LEU A 52 6.69 -1.27 4.76
CA LEU A 52 7.20 -0.38 3.70
C LEU A 52 8.72 -0.18 3.79
N SER A 53 9.27 -0.04 5.00
CA SER A 53 10.70 0.19 5.19
C SER A 53 11.60 -0.97 4.69
N LYS A 54 11.04 -2.18 4.55
CA LYS A 54 11.76 -3.37 4.08
C LYS A 54 11.99 -3.40 2.57
N PHE A 55 11.30 -2.55 1.79
CA PHE A 55 11.32 -2.60 0.33
C PHE A 55 12.74 -2.71 -0.26
N ASN A 56 13.64 -1.79 0.15
CA ASN A 56 15.01 -1.76 -0.37
C ASN A 56 15.81 -3.02 -0.04
N GLU A 57 15.66 -3.56 1.17
CA GLU A 57 16.33 -4.79 1.59
C GLU A 57 15.82 -5.99 0.78
N VAL A 58 14.50 -6.09 0.60
CA VAL A 58 13.89 -7.17 -0.19
C VAL A 58 14.36 -7.10 -1.64
N MET A 59 14.38 -5.91 -2.26
CA MET A 59 14.83 -5.75 -3.64
C MET A 59 16.30 -6.13 -3.81
N ASP A 60 17.18 -5.67 -2.91
CA ASP A 60 18.60 -6.00 -2.93
C ASP A 60 18.84 -7.51 -2.76
N ALA A 61 18.15 -8.15 -1.82
CA ALA A 61 18.24 -9.59 -1.61
C ALA A 61 17.70 -10.39 -2.81
N ALA A 62 16.54 -10.00 -3.37
CA ALA A 62 15.95 -10.64 -4.53
C ALA A 62 16.88 -10.58 -5.75
N TYR A 63 17.55 -9.43 -5.96
CA TYR A 63 18.53 -9.26 -7.02
C TYR A 63 19.78 -10.12 -6.80
N LYS A 64 20.43 -10.01 -5.63
CA LYS A 64 21.68 -10.72 -5.32
C LYS A 64 21.53 -12.24 -5.40
N GLU A 65 20.40 -12.76 -4.96
CA GLU A 65 20.14 -14.20 -4.90
C GLU A 65 19.41 -14.73 -6.14
N THR A 66 19.03 -13.87 -7.09
CA THR A 66 18.19 -14.24 -8.24
C THR A 66 16.89 -14.94 -7.79
N ALA A 67 16.24 -14.38 -6.76
CA ALA A 67 15.13 -14.99 -6.03
C ALA A 67 13.84 -14.14 -6.13
N PRO A 68 13.13 -14.15 -7.28
CA PRO A 68 11.92 -13.33 -7.50
C PRO A 68 10.77 -13.70 -6.55
N ASN A 69 10.75 -14.92 -6.01
CA ASN A 69 9.78 -15.33 -5.01
C ASN A 69 9.82 -14.48 -3.72
N ARG A 70 10.97 -13.82 -3.42
CA ARG A 70 11.07 -12.86 -2.32
C ARG A 70 10.20 -11.63 -2.56
N ILE A 71 10.11 -11.15 -3.81
CA ILE A 71 9.22 -10.05 -4.20
C ILE A 71 7.77 -10.47 -4.05
N CYS A 72 7.42 -11.69 -4.47
CA CYS A 72 6.05 -12.21 -4.30
C CYS A 72 5.63 -12.30 -2.84
N GLN A 73 6.53 -12.75 -1.96
CA GLN A 73 6.24 -12.80 -0.52
C GLN A 73 6.05 -11.39 0.05
N TYR A 74 6.93 -10.46 -0.31
CA TYR A 74 6.83 -9.06 0.12
C TYR A 74 5.54 -8.37 -0.35
N LEU A 75 5.12 -8.61 -1.61
CA LEU A 75 3.84 -8.13 -2.13
C LEU A 75 2.67 -8.60 -1.25
N TYR A 76 2.68 -9.87 -0.84
CA TYR A 76 1.64 -10.42 0.03
C TYR A 76 1.69 -9.77 1.41
N ASP A 77 2.86 -9.71 2.04
CA ASP A 77 3.03 -9.16 3.39
C ASP A 77 2.64 -7.67 3.45
N LEU A 78 3.03 -6.87 2.46
CA LEU A 78 2.65 -5.47 2.34
C LEU A 78 1.14 -5.29 2.11
N ALA A 79 0.55 -6.12 1.23
CA ALA A 79 -0.89 -6.09 0.99
C ALA A 79 -1.68 -6.47 2.25
N ASP A 80 -1.19 -7.42 3.03
CA ASP A 80 -1.82 -7.87 4.28
C ASP A 80 -1.73 -6.81 5.39
N ALA A 81 -0.56 -6.20 5.55
CA ALA A 81 -0.36 -5.08 6.47
C ALA A 81 -1.28 -3.90 6.12
N PHE A 82 -1.41 -3.56 4.82
CA PHE A 82 -2.33 -2.53 4.37
C PHE A 82 -3.79 -2.90 4.66
N ASN A 83 -4.21 -4.13 4.36
CA ASN A 83 -5.59 -4.55 4.58
C ASN A 83 -5.96 -4.54 6.06
N SER A 84 -5.03 -4.90 6.94
CA SER A 84 -5.19 -4.80 8.40
C SER A 84 -5.32 -3.34 8.85
N PHE A 85 -4.45 -2.45 8.37
CA PHE A 85 -4.54 -1.02 8.64
C PHE A 85 -5.87 -0.42 8.15
N TYR A 86 -6.28 -0.73 6.93
CA TYR A 86 -7.54 -0.25 6.35
C TYR A 86 -8.78 -0.78 7.10
N HIS A 87 -8.74 -2.02 7.60
CA HIS A 87 -9.85 -2.57 8.38
C HIS A 87 -10.10 -1.81 9.68
N GLU A 88 -9.01 -1.39 10.33
CA GLU A 88 -9.03 -0.75 11.65
C GLU A 88 -9.09 0.78 11.58
N THR A 89 -8.87 1.36 10.40
CA THR A 89 -8.73 2.82 10.21
C THR A 89 -9.76 3.36 9.23
N LYS A 90 -10.58 4.32 9.68
CA LYS A 90 -11.58 4.99 8.84
C LYS A 90 -10.99 6.16 8.05
N ILE A 91 -10.08 5.89 7.11
CA ILE A 91 -9.28 6.90 6.39
C ILE A 91 -10.12 8.07 5.84
N ILE A 92 -11.18 7.77 5.07
CA ILE A 92 -12.00 8.81 4.41
C ILE A 92 -12.88 9.61 5.39
N ALA A 93 -13.26 8.99 6.51
CA ALA A 93 -14.12 9.64 7.51
C ALA A 93 -13.34 10.34 8.62
N GLU A 94 -12.01 10.41 8.51
CA GLU A 94 -11.16 11.12 9.46
C GLU A 94 -11.42 12.62 9.42
N GLU A 95 -11.57 13.21 10.60
CA GLU A 95 -11.92 14.62 10.79
C GLU A 95 -10.66 15.49 10.87
N ASP A 96 -9.55 14.97 11.40
CA ASP A 96 -8.27 15.68 11.38
C ASP A 96 -7.68 15.64 9.96
N GLU A 97 -7.74 16.77 9.26
CA GLU A 97 -7.23 16.90 7.89
C GLU A 97 -5.75 16.57 7.77
N LYS A 98 -4.94 16.83 8.81
CA LYS A 98 -3.51 16.49 8.79
C LYS A 98 -3.30 14.99 8.91
N GLN A 99 -4.03 14.34 9.80
CA GLN A 99 -3.98 12.88 9.96
C GLN A 99 -4.49 12.18 8.70
N GLN A 100 -5.61 12.66 8.14
CA GLN A 100 -6.15 12.16 6.89
C GLN A 100 -5.14 12.31 5.75
N SER A 101 -4.54 13.50 5.59
CA SER A 101 -3.52 13.73 4.56
C SER A 101 -2.29 12.83 4.75
N SER A 102 -1.86 12.59 5.99
CA SER A 102 -0.78 11.64 6.31
C SER A 102 -1.10 10.24 5.83
N TRP A 103 -2.30 9.73 6.16
CA TRP A 103 -2.72 8.40 5.72
C TRP A 103 -2.90 8.29 4.20
N ILE A 104 -3.44 9.32 3.55
CA ILE A 104 -3.52 9.35 2.08
C ILE A 104 -2.11 9.32 1.45
N THR A 105 -1.15 10.05 2.02
CA THR A 105 0.26 10.01 1.58
C THR A 105 0.86 8.61 1.78
N LEU A 106 0.63 8.00 2.94
CA LEU A 106 1.10 6.66 3.28
C LEU A 106 0.57 5.61 2.30
N ILE A 107 -0.74 5.57 2.05
CA ILE A 107 -1.32 4.56 1.15
C ILE A 107 -0.97 4.83 -0.32
N THR A 108 -0.66 6.07 -0.70
CA THR A 108 -0.12 6.40 -2.03
C THR A 108 1.26 5.77 -2.20
N LEU A 109 2.14 5.88 -1.19
CA LEU A 109 3.44 5.19 -1.20
C LEU A 109 3.29 3.66 -1.25
N VAL A 110 2.30 3.09 -0.52
CA VAL A 110 1.98 1.66 -0.63
C VAL A 110 1.60 1.29 -2.06
N LEU A 111 0.73 2.08 -2.69
CA LEU A 111 0.32 1.85 -4.08
C LEU A 111 1.52 1.85 -5.03
N ASP A 112 2.39 2.85 -4.94
CA ASP A 112 3.56 2.98 -5.80
C ASP A 112 4.52 1.78 -5.66
N ILE A 113 4.75 1.31 -4.43
CA ILE A 113 5.58 0.14 -4.16
C ILE A 113 4.93 -1.15 -4.66
N LEU A 114 3.62 -1.33 -4.46
CA LEU A 114 2.90 -2.49 -4.98
C LEU A 114 2.96 -2.53 -6.52
N LEU A 115 2.72 -1.39 -7.17
CA LEU A 115 2.79 -1.24 -8.63
C LEU A 115 4.21 -1.54 -9.15
N THR A 116 5.24 -1.02 -8.48
CA THR A 116 6.64 -1.30 -8.82
C THR A 116 6.95 -2.79 -8.70
N CYS A 117 6.52 -3.43 -7.60
CA CYS A 117 6.78 -4.85 -7.38
C CYS A 117 6.08 -5.75 -8.39
N ILE A 118 4.83 -5.47 -8.77
CA ILE A 118 4.12 -6.28 -9.78
C ILE A 118 4.71 -6.12 -11.18
N ASP A 119 5.17 -4.90 -11.53
CA ASP A 119 5.83 -4.63 -12.80
C ASP A 119 7.14 -5.42 -12.92
N LEU A 120 7.94 -5.44 -11.83
CA LEU A 120 9.19 -6.22 -11.75
C LEU A 120 8.98 -7.74 -11.97
N ILE A 121 7.80 -8.28 -11.66
CA ILE A 121 7.47 -9.70 -11.89
C ILE A 121 6.59 -9.91 -13.13
N GLY A 122 6.41 -8.88 -13.96
CA GLY A 122 5.71 -8.96 -15.25
C GLY A 122 4.19 -9.08 -15.12
N ILE A 123 3.60 -8.49 -14.09
CA ILE A 123 2.14 -8.48 -13.86
C ILE A 123 1.62 -7.05 -13.97
N GLU A 124 0.51 -6.88 -14.69
CA GLU A 124 -0.21 -5.63 -14.78
C GLU A 124 -1.37 -5.57 -13.79
N ALA A 125 -1.58 -4.42 -13.15
CA ALA A 125 -2.74 -4.20 -12.30
C ALA A 125 -3.97 -3.85 -13.15
N PRO A 126 -5.14 -4.47 -12.88
CA PRO A 126 -6.38 -4.06 -13.51
C PRO A 126 -6.80 -2.67 -13.01
N GLU A 127 -7.55 -1.94 -13.86
CA GLU A 127 -8.13 -0.65 -13.47
C GLU A 127 -9.29 -0.81 -12.48
N ARG A 128 -10.03 -1.91 -12.57
CA ARG A 128 -11.14 -2.28 -11.69
C ARG A 128 -11.22 -3.80 -11.54
N MET A 129 -11.67 -4.28 -10.38
CA MET A 129 -12.02 -5.69 -10.13
C MET A 129 -13.36 -5.79 -9.43
#